data_AF-A0A9P0GY73-F1
#
_entry.id   AF-A0A9P0GY73-F1
#
_cell.length_a   1.000
_cell.length_b   1.000
_cell.length_c   1.000
_cell.angle_alpha   90.00
_cell.angle_beta   90.00
_cell.angle_gamma   90.00
#
_symmetry.space_group_name_H-M   'P 1'
#
loop_
_entity.id
_entity.type
_entity.pdbx_description
1 polymer ?
#
loop_
_entity_poly.entity_id
_entity_poly.type
_entity_poly.pdbx_seq_one_letter_code
_entity_poly.pdbx_strand_id
1 'polypeptide(L)'
;MSNEDLQRELECPICFDYLQIPIRMCITGHSICDTCRNKLIVCPICESGFSNGSNISLESIIPLLKFPCKFRDRGCQNLLLHSDRLAHETDCSYKGISCPGCSFNGSITDMEKHCRGTHSVQNLEEYNCSMFFFEILVGSSVNGIVQKDGKYFWLKALKSPENNILFSVEMVGTKEEASNYRYKLIFNKEIQKMCFEDTCKPLGFTNKQLLSPIKSFNLSVSDVESFLGNDWNISITVENIKLNHKKISIKLCLYLLFSILLVIVLYYIIFLQNWFSENSKKSIKYKHKPKNESYNYLVTYFNDFLSSFWSILVMTIILYLIEYLIKFFKKFIYYTYIILYYIIILIIALFKFIITNLR
;
A
#
# COMPACT_ATOMS: atom_id res chain seq x y z
N MET A 1 20.36 -32.27 38.91
CA MET A 1 19.46 -31.28 38.29
C MET A 1 19.81 -31.20 36.82
N SER A 2 18.82 -31.32 35.95
CA SER A 2 19.01 -31.03 34.52
C SER A 2 19.15 -29.51 34.31
N ASN A 3 19.68 -29.10 33.15
CA ASN A 3 19.73 -27.67 32.80
C ASN A 3 18.32 -27.04 32.74
N GLU A 4 17.28 -27.84 32.46
CA GLU A 4 15.89 -27.37 32.41
C GLU A 4 15.34 -27.10 33.82
N ASP A 5 15.68 -27.92 34.80
CA ASP A 5 15.29 -27.71 36.20
C ASP A 5 15.91 -26.41 36.73
N LEU A 6 17.18 -26.17 36.44
CA LEU A 6 17.87 -24.93 36.83
C LEU A 6 17.25 -23.68 36.18
N GLN A 7 16.83 -23.79 34.92
CA GLN A 7 16.19 -22.68 34.21
C GLN A 7 14.86 -22.28 34.87
N ARG A 8 14.03 -23.25 35.28
CA ARG A 8 12.75 -23.00 35.95
C ARG A 8 12.92 -22.30 37.30
N GLU A 9 13.94 -22.65 38.08
CA GLU A 9 14.25 -21.97 39.34
C GLU A 9 14.67 -20.50 39.17
N LEU A 10 15.03 -20.10 37.94
CA LEU A 10 15.41 -18.74 37.58
C LEU A 10 14.26 -17.96 36.95
N GLU A 11 13.02 -18.46 37.01
CA GLU A 11 11.84 -17.73 36.55
C GLU A 11 11.32 -16.78 37.63
N CYS A 12 10.95 -15.57 37.21
CA CYS A 12 10.33 -14.59 38.08
C CYS A 12 8.84 -14.94 38.29
N PRO A 13 8.36 -15.08 39.54
CA PRO A 13 6.98 -15.47 39.85
C PRO A 13 5.92 -14.42 39.45
N ILE A 14 6.35 -13.22 39.03
CA ILE A 14 5.46 -12.12 38.68
C ILE A 14 5.29 -11.98 37.17
N CYS A 15 6.40 -11.96 36.43
CA CYS A 15 6.36 -11.79 34.97
C CYS A 15 6.41 -13.12 34.21
N PHE A 16 6.67 -14.24 34.89
CA PHE A 16 6.82 -15.57 34.28
C PHE A 16 7.86 -15.59 33.16
N ASP A 17 8.88 -14.73 33.26
CA ASP A 17 10.07 -14.71 32.41
C ASP A 17 11.28 -14.92 33.33
N TYR A 18 12.43 -15.27 32.76
CA TYR A 18 13.66 -15.42 33.53
C TYR A 18 14.04 -14.12 34.24
N LEU A 19 14.56 -14.24 35.46
CA LEU A 19 15.01 -13.14 36.30
C LEU A 19 15.93 -12.19 35.52
N GLN A 20 15.64 -10.90 35.61
CA GLN A 20 16.37 -9.83 34.95
C GLN A 20 17.23 -9.10 35.97
N ILE A 21 18.48 -8.84 35.61
CA ILE A 21 19.42 -8.04 36.42
C ILE A 21 19.01 -6.55 36.29
N PRO A 22 18.89 -5.79 37.40
CA PRO A 22 19.14 -6.18 38.80
C PRO A 22 18.04 -7.05 39.44
N ILE A 23 18.45 -8.02 40.25
CA ILE A 23 17.56 -9.00 40.90
C ILE A 23 17.32 -8.57 42.35
N ARG A 24 16.05 -8.34 42.72
CA ARG A 24 15.66 -7.92 44.07
C ARG A 24 15.27 -9.09 44.92
N MET A 25 15.60 -9.03 46.21
CA MET A 25 15.23 -10.04 47.18
C MET A 25 14.36 -9.49 48.30
N CYS A 26 13.38 -10.28 48.72
CA CYS A 26 12.74 -10.06 50.01
C CYS A 26 13.65 -10.45 51.17
N ILE A 27 13.33 -10.01 52.38
CA ILE A 27 14.10 -10.33 53.60
C ILE A 27 14.24 -11.83 53.88
N THR A 28 13.35 -12.66 53.32
CA THR A 28 13.41 -14.14 53.45
C THR A 28 14.15 -14.82 52.30
N GLY A 29 14.57 -14.09 51.26
CA GLY A 29 15.43 -14.60 50.18
C GLY A 29 14.77 -14.84 48.82
N HIS A 30 13.43 -14.72 48.68
CA HIS A 30 12.78 -14.86 47.38
C HIS A 30 13.20 -13.74 46.40
N SER A 31 13.59 -14.14 45.20
CA SER A 31 14.14 -13.26 44.16
C SER A 31 13.08 -12.90 43.10
N ILE A 32 13.06 -11.63 42.69
CA ILE A 32 12.20 -11.12 41.61
C ILE A 32 12.95 -10.06 40.78
N CYS A 33 12.48 -9.77 39.56
CA CYS A 33 13.03 -8.68 38.74
C CYS A 33 12.81 -7.31 39.40
N ASP A 34 13.75 -6.37 39.24
CA ASP A 34 13.60 -4.99 39.72
C ASP A 34 12.30 -4.31 39.23
N THR A 35 11.97 -4.48 37.95
CA THR A 35 10.74 -3.94 37.35
C THR A 35 9.46 -4.53 37.94
N CYS A 36 9.52 -5.78 38.43
CA CYS A 36 8.40 -6.43 39.10
C CYS A 36 8.30 -5.96 40.55
N ARG A 37 9.44 -5.81 41.24
CA ARG A 37 9.51 -5.27 42.60
C ARG A 37 8.85 -3.90 42.69
N ASN A 38 9.06 -3.03 41.72
CA ASN A 38 8.51 -1.66 41.76
C ASN A 38 6.97 -1.60 41.72
N LYS A 39 6.30 -2.71 41.41
CA LYS A 39 4.83 -2.84 41.42
C LYS A 39 4.29 -3.42 42.72
N LEU A 40 5.16 -3.77 43.67
CA LEU A 40 4.83 -4.54 44.86
C LEU A 40 5.34 -3.84 46.11
N ILE A 41 4.54 -3.92 47.18
CA ILE A 41 4.94 -3.43 48.51
C ILE A 41 5.57 -4.57 49.32
N VAL A 42 5.03 -5.78 49.17
CA VAL A 42 5.45 -6.99 49.89
C VAL A 42 5.69 -8.16 48.93
N CYS A 43 6.45 -9.15 49.38
CA CYS A 43 6.74 -10.35 48.62
C CYS A 43 5.45 -11.15 48.35
N PRO A 44 5.18 -11.55 47.10
CA PRO A 44 3.97 -12.31 46.75
C PRO A 44 4.01 -13.76 47.27
N ILE A 45 5.18 -14.27 47.68
CA ILE A 45 5.36 -15.67 48.11
C ILE A 45 5.26 -15.81 49.63
N CYS A 46 5.79 -14.84 50.38
CA CYS A 46 5.95 -14.94 51.84
C CYS A 46 5.48 -13.70 52.61
N GLU A 47 4.85 -12.75 51.92
CA GLU A 47 4.26 -11.51 52.47
C GLU A 47 5.26 -10.58 53.20
N SER A 48 6.55 -10.91 53.15
CA SER A 48 7.61 -10.15 53.80
C SER A 48 8.04 -8.94 52.97
N GLY A 49 8.59 -7.91 53.63
CA GLY A 49 9.10 -6.72 52.95
C GLY A 49 10.27 -7.03 51.99
N PHE A 50 10.55 -6.08 51.10
CA PHE A 50 11.74 -6.17 50.25
C PHE A 50 12.97 -5.59 50.94
N SER A 51 14.12 -6.26 50.78
CA SER A 51 15.40 -5.67 51.14
C SER A 51 15.81 -4.60 50.12
N ASN A 52 16.66 -3.65 50.52
CA ASN A 52 17.23 -2.68 49.58
C ASN A 52 18.38 -3.26 48.73
N GLY A 53 18.78 -4.51 48.98
CA GLY A 53 19.89 -5.18 48.31
C GLY A 53 19.48 -5.91 47.03
N SER A 54 20.49 -6.22 46.21
CA SER A 54 20.37 -7.11 45.05
C SER A 54 20.88 -8.51 45.37
N ASN A 55 20.41 -9.52 44.64
CA ASN A 55 20.96 -10.88 44.71
C ASN A 55 22.24 -10.98 43.87
N ILE A 56 23.36 -10.50 44.41
CA ILE A 56 24.66 -10.46 43.71
C ILE A 56 25.08 -11.85 43.23
N SER A 57 24.76 -12.91 43.99
CA SER A 57 25.07 -14.29 43.60
C SER A 57 24.33 -14.70 42.34
N LEU A 58 23.01 -14.49 42.26
CA LEU A 58 22.25 -14.78 41.05
C LEU A 58 22.62 -13.85 39.90
N GLU A 59 22.90 -12.58 40.16
CA GLU A 59 23.39 -11.63 39.15
C GLU A 59 24.73 -12.06 38.55
N SER A 60 25.57 -12.77 39.32
CA SER A 60 26.85 -13.32 38.85
C SER A 60 26.70 -14.64 38.07
N ILE A 61 25.69 -15.45 38.42
CA ILE A 61 25.47 -16.77 37.81
C ILE A 61 24.68 -16.68 36.51
N ILE A 62 23.62 -15.87 36.46
CA ILE A 62 22.71 -15.76 35.30
C ILE A 62 23.47 -15.49 33.98
N PRO A 63 24.44 -14.57 33.91
CA PRO A 63 25.18 -14.31 32.67
C PRO A 63 25.97 -15.51 32.14
N LEU A 64 26.31 -16.49 32.99
CA LEU A 64 27.08 -17.69 32.63
C LEU A 64 26.18 -18.81 32.08
N LEU A 65 24.87 -18.69 32.25
CA LEU A 65 23.91 -19.70 31.83
C LEU A 65 23.32 -19.37 30.46
N LYS A 66 23.02 -20.44 29.71
CA LYS A 66 22.25 -20.31 28.46
C LYS A 66 20.77 -20.55 28.73
N PHE A 67 19.94 -19.68 28.18
CA PHE A 67 18.48 -19.72 28.28
C PHE A 67 17.87 -19.89 26.90
N PRO A 68 16.73 -20.59 26.78
CA PRO A 68 15.97 -20.59 25.55
C PRO A 68 15.39 -19.19 25.28
N CYS A 69 15.27 -18.85 24.01
CA CYS A 69 14.51 -17.67 23.59
C CYS A 69 13.05 -17.76 24.09
N LYS A 70 12.46 -16.64 24.56
CA LYS A 70 11.04 -16.62 24.96
C LYS A 70 10.04 -16.98 23.86
N PHE A 71 10.49 -16.94 22.60
CA PHE A 71 9.70 -17.35 21.44
C PHE A 71 9.93 -18.83 21.07
N ARG A 72 10.41 -19.66 22.00
CA ARG A 72 10.61 -21.11 21.81
C ARG A 72 9.35 -21.82 21.37
N ASP A 73 8.22 -21.49 22.00
CA ASP A 73 6.91 -22.07 21.67
C ASP A 73 6.44 -21.71 20.25
N ARG A 74 7.03 -20.66 19.65
CA ARG A 74 6.76 -20.23 18.27
C ARG A 74 7.75 -20.82 17.26
N GLY A 75 8.71 -21.63 17.70
CA GLY A 75 9.68 -22.32 16.86
C GLY A 75 11.13 -21.80 16.97
N CYS A 76 11.41 -20.81 17.84
CA CYS A 76 12.79 -20.38 18.04
C CYS A 76 13.58 -21.42 18.86
N GLN A 77 14.56 -22.07 18.24
CA GLN A 77 15.38 -23.10 18.91
C GLN A 77 16.67 -22.55 19.52
N ASN A 78 16.89 -21.23 19.48
CA ASN A 78 18.12 -20.63 19.96
C ASN A 78 18.24 -20.73 21.48
N LEU A 79 19.41 -21.20 21.93
CA LEU A 79 19.83 -21.26 23.32
C LEU A 79 21.02 -20.32 23.51
N LEU A 80 20.83 -19.22 24.24
CA LEU A 80 21.72 -18.06 24.24
C LEU A 80 22.09 -17.64 25.67
N LEU A 81 23.26 -17.03 25.86
CA LEU A 81 23.62 -16.39 27.13
C LEU A 81 22.65 -15.25 27.46
N HIS A 82 22.54 -14.85 28.72
CA HIS A 82 21.54 -13.87 29.17
C HIS A 82 21.54 -12.56 28.34
N SER A 83 22.70 -11.92 28.17
CA SER A 83 22.84 -10.69 27.38
C SER A 83 22.47 -10.89 25.90
N ASP A 84 22.96 -11.98 25.32
CA ASP A 84 22.76 -12.30 23.91
C ASP A 84 21.30 -12.68 23.63
N ARG A 85 20.63 -13.31 24.60
CA ARG A 85 19.19 -13.61 24.53
C ARG A 85 18.39 -12.34 24.46
N LEU A 86 18.65 -11.36 25.34
CA LEU A 86 17.92 -10.10 25.35
C LEU A 86 18.08 -9.35 24.02
N ALA A 87 19.30 -9.29 23.49
CA ALA A 87 19.56 -8.72 22.17
C ALA A 87 18.93 -9.54 21.03
N HIS A 88 18.93 -10.86 21.11
CA HIS A 88 18.28 -11.70 20.11
C HIS A 88 16.75 -11.51 20.11
N GLU A 89 16.13 -11.41 21.27
CA GLU A 89 14.68 -11.29 21.40
C GLU A 89 14.12 -9.95 20.91
N THR A 90 14.94 -8.90 20.78
CA THR A 90 14.50 -7.64 20.15
C THR A 90 14.19 -7.84 18.67
N ASP A 91 14.99 -8.67 17.99
CA ASP A 91 14.98 -8.86 16.54
C ASP A 91 14.71 -10.32 16.12
N CYS A 92 14.21 -11.14 17.04
CA CYS A 92 13.93 -12.54 16.78
C CYS A 92 12.86 -12.69 15.68
N SER A 93 13.15 -13.49 14.66
CA SER A 93 12.19 -13.75 13.56
C SER A 93 10.87 -14.37 14.04
N TYR A 94 10.88 -15.05 15.20
CA TYR A 94 9.70 -15.68 15.82
C TYR A 94 8.93 -14.75 16.78
N LYS A 95 9.39 -13.50 16.98
CA LYS A 95 8.71 -12.49 17.81
C LYS A 95 7.31 -12.16 17.33
N GLY A 96 7.05 -12.39 16.05
CA GLY A 96 5.81 -11.99 15.38
C GLY A 96 5.70 -10.47 15.21
N ILE A 97 4.66 -10.08 14.47
CA ILE A 97 4.32 -8.70 14.19
C ILE A 97 3.16 -8.32 15.10
N SER A 98 3.31 -7.21 15.83
CA SER A 98 2.25 -6.66 16.68
C SER A 98 1.30 -5.79 15.87
N CYS A 99 0.00 -5.94 16.11
CA CYS A 99 -1.03 -5.15 15.46
C CYS A 99 -1.03 -3.70 16.02
N PRO A 100 -1.03 -2.65 15.18
CA PRO A 100 -1.13 -1.26 15.67
C PRO A 100 -2.50 -0.91 16.27
N GLY A 101 -3.55 -1.67 15.96
CA GLY A 101 -4.92 -1.38 16.38
C GLY A 101 -5.41 -2.18 17.58
N CYS A 102 -4.68 -3.20 18.05
CA CYS A 102 -5.07 -4.01 19.21
C CYS A 102 -3.88 -4.81 19.80
N SER A 103 -4.16 -5.67 20.79
CA SER A 103 -3.14 -6.51 21.46
C SER A 103 -2.69 -7.76 20.68
N PHE A 104 -3.18 -7.97 19.46
CA PHE A 104 -2.83 -9.14 18.66
C PHE A 104 -1.35 -9.14 18.23
N ASN A 105 -0.71 -10.31 18.29
CA ASN A 105 0.64 -10.54 17.80
C ASN A 105 0.71 -11.93 17.14
N GLY A 106 1.23 -11.99 15.91
CA GLY A 106 1.33 -13.24 15.17
C GLY A 106 2.26 -13.15 13.96
N SER A 107 2.28 -14.21 13.15
CA SER A 107 3.01 -14.21 11.88
C SER A 107 2.40 -13.22 10.88
N ILE A 108 3.08 -12.94 9.75
CA ILE A 108 2.50 -12.14 8.65
C ILE A 108 1.17 -12.74 8.18
N THR A 109 1.11 -14.06 8.02
CA THR A 109 -0.10 -14.76 7.54
C THR A 109 -1.24 -14.67 8.54
N ASP A 110 -0.94 -14.75 9.84
CA ASP A 110 -1.97 -14.60 10.87
C ASP A 110 -2.42 -13.15 11.00
N MET A 111 -1.51 -12.18 10.78
CA MET A 111 -1.83 -10.76 10.76
C MET A 111 -2.79 -10.40 9.63
N GLU A 112 -2.60 -10.94 8.43
CA GLU A 112 -3.54 -10.73 7.31
C GLU A 112 -4.95 -11.26 7.66
N LYS A 113 -5.03 -12.45 8.28
CA LYS A 113 -6.31 -13.02 8.74
C LYS A 113 -6.95 -12.19 9.85
N HIS A 114 -6.16 -11.78 10.83
CA HIS A 114 -6.59 -10.96 11.95
C HIS A 114 -7.12 -9.60 11.47
N CYS A 115 -6.39 -8.92 10.58
CA CYS A 115 -6.82 -7.65 10.02
C CYS A 115 -8.19 -7.77 9.33
N ARG A 116 -8.42 -8.86 8.60
CA ARG A 116 -9.70 -9.14 7.93
C ARG A 116 -10.86 -9.39 8.90
N GLY A 117 -10.61 -10.12 9.99
CA GLY A 117 -11.65 -10.61 10.88
C GLY A 117 -11.96 -9.70 12.08
N THR A 118 -11.03 -8.84 12.48
CA THR A 118 -11.12 -8.08 13.73
C THR A 118 -11.29 -6.57 13.52
N HIS A 119 -10.75 -6.02 12.44
CA HIS A 119 -10.78 -4.58 12.19
C HIS A 119 -11.78 -4.22 11.08
N SER A 120 -12.43 -3.07 11.21
CA SER A 120 -13.27 -2.49 10.16
C SER A 120 -12.38 -1.90 9.07
N VAL A 121 -11.93 -2.75 8.15
CA VAL A 121 -11.03 -2.36 7.07
C VAL A 121 -11.79 -1.61 5.97
N GLN A 122 -11.32 -0.41 5.64
CA GLN A 122 -11.90 0.39 4.56
C GLN A 122 -11.14 0.18 3.25
N ASN A 123 -11.84 0.22 2.12
CA ASN A 123 -11.20 0.22 0.81
C ASN A 123 -10.47 1.56 0.60
N LEU A 124 -9.21 1.51 0.16
CA LEU A 124 -8.41 2.72 -0.02
C LEU A 124 -9.06 3.71 -1.02
N GLU A 125 -9.73 3.20 -2.05
CA GLU A 125 -10.36 4.04 -3.09
C GLU A 125 -11.53 4.88 -2.56
N GLU A 126 -12.12 4.45 -1.44
CA GLU A 126 -13.24 5.13 -0.77
C GLU A 126 -12.78 5.83 0.52
N TYR A 127 -11.50 5.71 0.88
CA TYR A 127 -10.98 6.19 2.15
C TYR A 127 -10.83 7.71 2.16
N ASN A 128 -11.57 8.37 3.04
CA ASN A 128 -11.41 9.79 3.30
C ASN A 128 -10.34 10.01 4.40
N CYS A 129 -9.17 10.49 4.00
CA CYS A 129 -8.05 10.74 4.90
C CYS A 129 -8.24 11.96 5.81
N SER A 130 -9.23 12.80 5.56
CA SER A 130 -9.41 14.04 6.32
C SER A 130 -9.74 13.79 7.79
N MET A 131 -10.59 12.80 8.09
CA MET A 131 -10.94 12.46 9.47
C MET A 131 -9.72 11.95 10.24
N PHE A 132 -8.92 11.10 9.60
CA PHE A 132 -7.66 10.60 10.16
C PHE A 132 -6.69 11.74 10.50
N PHE A 133 -6.57 12.75 9.64
CA PHE A 133 -5.72 13.91 9.90
C PHE A 133 -6.28 14.84 10.97
N PHE A 134 -7.60 14.97 11.07
CA PHE A 134 -8.22 15.71 12.16
C PHE A 134 -7.92 15.05 13.52
N GLU A 135 -8.02 13.72 13.60
CA GLU A 135 -7.72 12.97 14.83
C GLU A 135 -6.27 13.15 15.32
N ILE A 136 -5.28 13.17 14.43
CA ILE A 136 -3.87 13.40 14.85
C ILE A 136 -3.61 14.83 15.35
N LEU A 137 -4.36 15.82 14.87
CA LEU A 137 -4.16 17.20 15.30
C LEU A 137 -4.63 17.41 16.74
N VAL A 138 -5.77 16.80 17.07
CA VAL A 138 -6.35 16.80 18.41
C VAL A 138 -5.63 15.83 19.34
N GLY A 139 -5.17 14.70 18.80
CA GLY A 139 -4.50 13.63 19.54
C GLY A 139 -2.97 13.70 19.50
N SER A 140 -2.35 12.60 19.96
CA SER A 140 -0.89 12.40 19.92
C SER A 140 -0.47 11.30 18.94
N SER A 141 -1.37 10.37 18.64
CA SER A 141 -1.15 9.29 17.67
C SER A 141 -2.48 8.78 17.14
N VAL A 142 -2.52 8.40 15.87
CA VAL A 142 -3.68 7.75 15.25
C VAL A 142 -3.21 6.67 14.27
N ASN A 143 -3.94 5.56 14.24
CA ASN A 143 -3.72 4.44 13.36
C ASN A 143 -4.99 4.18 12.54
N GLY A 144 -4.85 4.07 11.22
CA GLY A 144 -5.93 3.72 10.29
C GLY A 144 -5.55 2.48 9.51
N ILE A 145 -6.51 1.64 9.16
CA ILE A 145 -6.28 0.46 8.33
C ILE A 145 -7.08 0.55 7.04
N VAL A 146 -6.39 0.34 5.92
CA VAL A 146 -6.96 0.39 4.58
C VAL A 146 -6.53 -0.84 3.77
N GLN A 147 -7.38 -1.25 2.84
CA GLN A 147 -7.12 -2.36 1.92
C GLN A 147 -6.97 -1.88 0.49
N LYS A 148 -5.99 -2.45 -0.22
CA LYS A 148 -5.84 -2.31 -1.66
C LYS A 148 -5.18 -3.55 -2.27
N ASP A 149 -5.65 -3.98 -3.43
CA ASP A 149 -5.12 -5.14 -4.17
C ASP A 149 -5.02 -6.42 -3.30
N GLY A 150 -5.97 -6.61 -2.38
CA GLY A 150 -5.97 -7.73 -1.43
C GLY A 150 -4.94 -7.63 -0.29
N LYS A 151 -4.14 -6.56 -0.24
CA LYS A 151 -3.14 -6.28 0.80
C LYS A 151 -3.64 -5.22 1.78
N TYR A 152 -3.14 -5.28 3.01
CA TYR A 152 -3.53 -4.42 4.12
C TYR A 152 -2.42 -3.42 4.43
N PHE A 153 -2.80 -2.16 4.59
CA PHE A 153 -1.90 -1.05 4.88
C PHE A 153 -2.38 -0.31 6.13
N TRP A 154 -1.47 -0.12 7.07
CA TRP A 154 -1.63 0.68 8.27
C TRP A 154 -1.09 2.08 8.02
N LEU A 155 -1.97 3.06 8.10
CA LEU A 155 -1.63 4.47 8.13
C LEU A 155 -1.30 4.82 9.58
N LYS A 156 -0.08 5.28 9.85
CA LYS A 156 0.34 5.70 11.18
C LYS A 156 0.73 7.17 11.15
N ALA A 157 0.13 7.94 12.04
CA ALA A 157 0.53 9.30 12.30
C ALA A 157 0.86 9.49 13.78
N LEU A 158 2.01 10.10 14.07
CA LEU A 158 2.49 10.40 15.42
C LEU A 158 2.85 11.89 15.49
N LYS A 159 2.42 12.56 16.55
CA LYS A 159 2.83 13.94 16.84
C LYS A 159 4.16 13.94 17.58
N SER A 160 5.17 14.58 17.01
CA SER A 160 6.47 14.72 17.62
C SER A 160 6.45 15.74 18.77
N PRO A 161 7.45 15.73 19.67
CA PRO A 161 7.58 16.74 20.72
C PRO A 161 7.68 18.18 20.17
N GLU A 162 8.17 18.33 18.94
CA GLU A 162 8.28 19.61 18.22
C GLU A 162 6.97 20.03 17.53
N ASN A 163 5.85 19.36 17.83
CA ASN A 163 4.54 19.60 17.24
C ASN A 163 4.47 19.31 15.72
N ASN A 164 5.35 18.47 15.19
CA ASN A 164 5.28 18.01 13.81
C ASN A 164 4.55 16.66 13.70
N ILE A 165 3.88 16.37 12.59
CA ILE A 165 3.23 15.10 12.29
C ILE A 165 4.19 14.20 11.51
N LEU A 166 4.54 13.07 12.11
CA LEU A 166 5.26 11.99 11.47
C LEU A 166 4.27 11.01 10.87
N PHE A 167 4.19 10.98 9.54
CA PHE A 167 3.30 10.10 8.79
C PHE A 167 4.06 8.97 8.10
N SER A 168 3.50 7.76 8.18
CA SER A 168 4.05 6.58 7.49
C SER A 168 2.96 5.60 7.10
N VAL A 169 3.23 4.81 6.08
CA VAL A 169 2.36 3.72 5.62
C VAL A 169 3.11 2.40 5.76
N GLU A 170 2.60 1.54 6.63
CA GLU A 170 3.14 0.21 6.90
C GLU A 170 2.26 -0.88 6.29
N MET A 171 2.82 -1.76 5.48
CA MET A 171 2.10 -2.85 4.82
C MET A 171 2.26 -4.15 5.59
N VAL A 172 1.17 -4.91 5.75
CA VAL A 172 1.23 -6.29 6.21
C VAL A 172 1.85 -7.15 5.11
N GLY A 173 3.12 -7.52 5.27
CA GLY A 173 3.86 -8.32 4.31
C GLY A 173 5.37 -8.26 4.53
N THR A 174 6.13 -8.82 3.58
CA THR A 174 7.60 -8.81 3.67
C THR A 174 8.18 -7.45 3.30
N LYS A 175 9.45 -7.21 3.66
CA LYS A 175 10.18 -5.99 3.27
C LYS A 175 10.25 -5.82 1.74
N GLU A 176 10.43 -6.91 1.01
CA GLU A 176 10.50 -6.92 -0.45
C GLU A 176 9.15 -6.68 -1.11
N GLU A 177 8.07 -7.17 -0.50
CA GLU A 177 6.71 -6.88 -0.97
C GLU A 177 6.39 -5.40 -0.73
N ALA A 178 6.66 -4.88 0.47
CA ALA A 178 6.33 -3.51 0.87
C ALA A 178 7.05 -2.47 0.00
N SER A 179 8.32 -2.73 -0.36
CA SER A 179 9.09 -1.83 -1.24
C SER A 179 8.54 -1.74 -2.67
N ASN A 180 7.66 -2.66 -3.09
CA ASN A 180 6.99 -2.58 -4.38
C ASN A 180 5.78 -1.63 -4.36
N TYR A 181 5.37 -1.16 -3.19
CA TYR A 181 4.26 -0.23 -3.03
C TYR A 181 4.76 1.16 -2.69
N ARG A 182 4.12 2.14 -3.32
CA ARG A 182 4.37 3.56 -3.11
C ARG A 182 3.08 4.23 -2.74
N TYR A 183 3.13 5.11 -1.75
CA TYR A 183 1.99 5.92 -1.37
C TYR A 183 2.22 7.38 -1.73
N LYS A 184 1.13 8.08 -2.04
CA LYS A 184 1.09 9.53 -2.20
C LYS A 184 0.02 10.10 -1.29
N LEU A 185 0.42 11.00 -0.42
CA LEU A 185 -0.47 11.81 0.40
C LEU A 185 -0.64 13.17 -0.28
N ILE A 186 -1.87 13.53 -0.56
CA ILE A 186 -2.21 14.71 -1.37
C ILE A 186 -3.17 15.59 -0.57
N PHE A 187 -2.70 16.79 -0.27
CA PHE A 187 -3.45 17.88 0.34
C PHE A 187 -3.98 18.77 -0.79
N ASN A 188 -5.29 18.84 -0.96
CA ASN A 188 -5.92 19.65 -2.01
C ASN A 188 -6.50 20.93 -1.42
N LYS A 189 -6.14 22.09 -1.98
CA LYS A 189 -6.73 23.40 -1.68
C LYS A 189 -7.14 24.10 -2.97
N GLU A 190 -8.43 24.06 -3.31
CA GLU A 190 -8.97 24.60 -4.56
C GLU A 190 -8.17 24.15 -5.81
N ILE A 191 -7.25 24.98 -6.29
CA ILE A 191 -6.39 24.77 -7.46
C ILE A 191 -4.99 24.25 -7.08
N GLN A 192 -4.54 24.52 -5.86
CA GLN A 192 -3.22 24.13 -5.37
C GLN A 192 -3.24 22.73 -4.76
N LYS A 193 -2.13 22.01 -4.91
CA LYS A 193 -1.93 20.68 -4.33
C LYS A 193 -0.55 20.57 -3.73
N MET A 194 -0.49 20.10 -2.50
CA MET A 194 0.76 19.69 -1.85
C MET A 194 0.77 18.15 -1.82
N CYS A 195 1.82 17.56 -2.40
CA CYS A 195 1.91 16.11 -2.58
C CYS A 195 3.20 15.59 -1.95
N PHE A 196 3.06 14.53 -1.16
CA PHE A 196 4.16 13.82 -0.53
C PHE A 196 4.14 12.36 -0.95
N GLU A 197 5.30 11.83 -1.30
CA GLU A 197 5.43 10.52 -1.90
C GLU A 197 6.57 9.75 -1.25
N ASP A 198 6.32 8.52 -0.83
CA ASP A 198 7.33 7.58 -0.34
C ASP A 198 6.88 6.13 -0.59
N THR A 199 7.78 5.20 -0.36
CA THR A 199 7.60 3.75 -0.37
C THR A 199 6.98 3.25 0.93
N CYS A 200 6.09 2.27 0.83
CA CYS A 200 5.52 1.60 1.99
C CYS A 200 6.62 0.82 2.73
N LYS A 201 6.52 0.75 4.06
CA LYS A 201 7.44 -0.03 4.91
C LYS A 201 6.75 -1.32 5.38
N PRO A 202 7.46 -2.41 5.68
CA PRO A 202 6.80 -3.58 6.28
C PRO A 202 6.26 -3.26 7.69
N LEU A 203 5.15 -3.90 8.08
CA LEU A 203 4.56 -3.75 9.41
C LEU A 203 5.51 -4.29 10.48
N GLY A 204 5.65 -3.53 11.58
CA GLY A 204 6.43 -3.96 12.75
C GLY A 204 7.53 -2.99 13.18
N PHE A 205 7.59 -1.78 12.59
CA PHE A 205 8.46 -0.73 13.11
C PHE A 205 7.94 -0.22 14.44
N THR A 206 8.86 -0.03 15.38
CA THR A 206 8.56 0.63 16.66
C THR A 206 8.39 2.14 16.47
N ASN A 207 7.63 2.80 17.34
CA ASN A 207 7.48 4.27 17.31
C ASN A 207 8.84 5.00 17.37
N LYS A 208 9.84 4.42 18.06
CA LYS A 208 11.22 4.94 18.07
C LYS A 208 11.90 4.90 16.69
N GLN A 209 11.59 3.89 15.87
CA GLN A 209 12.09 3.80 14.51
C GLN A 209 11.32 4.74 13.57
N LEU A 210 10.04 5.00 13.83
CA LEU A 210 9.26 6.02 13.11
C LEU A 210 9.79 7.43 13.38
N LEU A 211 10.29 7.72 14.58
CA LEU A 211 10.95 9.00 14.90
C LEU A 211 12.26 9.25 14.13
N SER A 212 12.77 8.29 13.35
CA SER A 212 13.94 8.52 12.50
C SER A 212 13.53 9.22 11.19
N PRO A 213 14.19 10.32 10.78
CA PRO A 213 13.78 11.15 9.65
C PRO A 213 13.82 10.42 8.29
N ILE A 214 14.48 9.26 8.22
CA ILE A 214 14.61 8.43 7.01
C ILE A 214 13.37 7.53 6.81
N LYS A 215 12.55 7.29 7.86
CA LYS A 215 11.51 6.26 7.85
C LYS A 215 10.07 6.79 7.88
N SER A 216 9.90 8.07 8.18
CA SER A 216 8.60 8.73 8.18
C SER A 216 8.71 10.11 7.57
N PHE A 217 7.63 10.55 6.94
CA PHE A 217 7.54 11.90 6.44
C PHE A 217 7.16 12.87 7.58
N ASN A 218 7.89 13.98 7.71
CA ASN A 218 7.71 14.96 8.78
C ASN A 218 6.98 16.21 8.27
N LEU A 219 5.76 16.43 8.75
CA LEU A 219 4.89 17.55 8.40
C LEU A 219 4.82 18.54 9.54
N SER A 220 5.17 19.80 9.29
CA SER A 220 4.86 20.86 10.24
C SER A 220 3.34 21.05 10.32
N VAL A 221 2.77 20.99 11.53
CA VAL A 221 1.34 21.24 11.75
C VAL A 221 0.97 22.65 11.30
N SER A 222 1.81 23.65 11.57
CA SER A 222 1.55 25.03 11.15
C SER A 222 1.53 25.18 9.63
N ASP A 223 2.36 24.41 8.92
CA ASP A 223 2.42 24.46 7.45
C ASP A 223 1.18 23.80 6.84
N VAL A 224 0.71 22.70 7.43
CA VAL A 224 -0.53 22.04 7.01
C VAL A 224 -1.75 22.91 7.28
N GLU A 225 -1.85 23.48 8.49
CA GLU A 225 -2.97 24.35 8.86
C GLU A 225 -3.00 25.64 8.02
N SER A 226 -1.85 26.27 7.80
CA SER A 226 -1.75 27.46 6.93
C SER A 226 -2.07 27.14 5.46
N PHE A 227 -1.68 25.95 4.98
CA PHE A 227 -2.01 25.51 3.63
C PHE A 227 -3.50 25.21 3.49
N LEU A 228 -4.09 24.36 4.32
CA LEU A 228 -5.48 23.91 4.17
C LEU A 228 -6.51 24.96 4.61
N GLY A 229 -6.19 25.78 5.61
CA GLY A 229 -7.17 26.67 6.24
C GLY A 229 -8.38 25.86 6.74
N ASN A 230 -9.56 26.12 6.15
CA ASN A 230 -10.80 25.40 6.47
C ASN A 230 -11.06 24.19 5.54
N ASP A 231 -10.29 24.03 4.46
CA ASP A 231 -10.53 23.01 3.43
C ASP A 231 -9.68 21.76 3.69
N TRP A 232 -10.19 20.87 4.52
CA TRP A 232 -9.56 19.60 4.84
C TRP A 232 -9.88 18.54 3.78
N ASN A 233 -9.37 18.70 2.56
CA ASN A 233 -9.51 17.68 1.51
C ASN A 233 -8.19 16.93 1.32
N ILE A 234 -8.02 15.86 2.10
CA ILE A 234 -6.81 15.06 2.13
C ILE A 234 -7.13 13.69 1.54
N SER A 235 -6.37 13.31 0.53
CA SER A 235 -6.50 12.02 -0.14
C SER A 235 -5.19 11.26 -0.06
N ILE A 236 -5.30 9.94 0.04
CA ILE A 236 -4.16 9.04 -0.03
C ILE A 236 -4.35 8.07 -1.18
N THR A 237 -3.26 7.81 -1.89
CA THR A 237 -3.22 6.76 -2.91
C THR A 237 -2.05 5.84 -2.61
N VAL A 238 -2.24 4.56 -2.89
CA VAL A 238 -1.19 3.54 -2.81
C VAL A 238 -1.18 2.83 -4.16
N GLU A 239 0.00 2.61 -4.73
CA GLU A 239 0.17 2.00 -6.04
C GLU A 239 1.29 0.97 -6.01
N ASN A 240 1.08 -0.17 -6.66
CA ASN A 240 2.14 -1.15 -6.89
C ASN A 240 3.00 -0.72 -8.10
N ILE A 241 4.26 -0.38 -7.83
CA ILE A 241 5.22 0.14 -8.80
C ILE A 241 5.51 -0.90 -9.89
N LYS A 242 5.75 -2.16 -9.51
CA LYS A 242 6.11 -3.26 -10.44
C LYS A 242 4.97 -3.60 -11.39
N LEU A 243 3.75 -3.72 -10.86
CA LEU A 243 2.57 -3.99 -11.69
C LEU A 243 2.31 -2.84 -12.68
N ASN A 244 2.55 -1.60 -12.27
CA ASN A 244 2.37 -0.45 -13.16
C ASN A 244 3.35 -0.47 -14.34
N HIS A 245 4.64 -0.76 -14.09
CA HIS A 245 5.64 -0.95 -15.16
C HIS A 245 5.26 -2.09 -16.12
N LYS A 246 4.75 -3.21 -15.59
CA LYS A 246 4.28 -4.33 -16.42
C LYS A 246 3.06 -3.95 -17.27
N LYS A 247 2.12 -3.18 -16.71
CA LYS A 247 0.93 -2.69 -17.44
C LYS A 247 1.30 -1.71 -18.56
N ILE A 248 2.27 -0.83 -18.31
CA ILE A 248 2.79 0.12 -19.32
C ILE A 248 3.49 -0.63 -20.45
N SER A 249 4.37 -1.59 -20.12
CA SER A 249 5.07 -2.38 -21.14
C SER A 249 4.12 -3.22 -22.00
N ILE A 250 3.09 -3.85 -21.42
CA ILE A 250 2.07 -4.58 -22.19
C ILE A 250 1.31 -3.64 -23.14
N LYS A 251 0.90 -2.46 -22.68
CA LYS A 251 0.24 -1.46 -23.54
C LYS A 251 1.14 -1.03 -24.71
N LEU A 252 2.43 -0.84 -24.46
CA LEU A 252 3.40 -0.47 -25.48
C LEU A 252 3.60 -1.59 -26.52
N CYS A 253 3.71 -2.85 -26.06
CA CYS A 253 3.76 -4.01 -26.95
C CYS A 253 2.49 -4.14 -27.81
N LEU A 254 1.30 -3.94 -27.25
CA LEU A 254 0.04 -3.96 -28.00
C LEU A 254 -0.01 -2.85 -29.06
N TYR A 255 0.44 -1.64 -28.72
CA TYR A 255 0.50 -0.53 -29.66
C TYR A 255 1.47 -0.81 -30.82
N LEU A 256 2.64 -1.40 -30.53
CA LEU A 256 3.62 -1.81 -31.54
C LEU A 256 3.10 -2.95 -32.43
N LEU A 257 2.41 -3.94 -31.86
CA LEU A 257 1.76 -5.01 -32.63
C LEU A 257 0.70 -4.44 -33.58
N PHE A 258 -0.12 -3.51 -33.09
CA PHE A 258 -1.15 -2.87 -33.90
C PHE A 258 -0.55 -2.03 -35.04
N SER A 259 0.53 -1.28 -34.78
CA SER A 259 1.19 -0.49 -35.83
C SER A 259 1.87 -1.36 -36.88
N ILE A 260 2.50 -2.48 -36.50
CA ILE A 260 3.08 -3.44 -37.45
C ILE A 260 1.99 -4.07 -38.33
N LEU A 261 0.88 -4.50 -37.73
CA LEU A 261 -0.27 -5.05 -38.47
C LEU A 261 -0.82 -4.04 -39.47
N LEU A 262 -0.95 -2.77 -39.07
CA LEU A 262 -1.41 -1.70 -39.95
C LEU A 262 -0.47 -1.50 -41.16
N VAL A 263 0.84 -1.50 -40.94
CA VAL A 263 1.84 -1.37 -42.02
C VAL A 263 1.78 -2.56 -42.98
N ILE A 264 1.63 -3.78 -42.47
CA ILE A 264 1.49 -4.99 -43.31
C ILE A 264 0.23 -4.90 -44.17
N VAL A 265 -0.91 -4.48 -43.59
CA VAL A 265 -2.16 -4.31 -44.33
C VAL A 265 -2.02 -3.25 -45.41
N LEU A 266 -1.42 -2.09 -45.09
CA LEU A 266 -1.19 -1.01 -46.07
C LEU A 266 -0.24 -1.46 -47.19
N TYR A 267 0.83 -2.18 -46.87
CA TYR A 267 1.74 -2.75 -47.86
C TYR A 267 1.01 -3.73 -48.79
N TYR A 268 0.15 -4.60 -48.24
CA TYR A 268 -0.61 -5.56 -49.03
C TYR A 268 -1.62 -4.86 -49.96
N ILE A 269 -2.27 -3.80 -49.50
CA ILE A 269 -3.15 -2.95 -50.32
C ILE A 269 -2.36 -2.32 -51.49
N ILE A 270 -1.20 -1.73 -51.21
CA ILE A 270 -0.35 -1.11 -52.25
C ILE A 270 0.18 -2.16 -53.24
N PHE A 271 0.63 -3.32 -52.74
CA PHE A 271 1.11 -4.43 -53.56
C PHE A 271 0.01 -4.93 -54.51
N LEU A 272 -1.20 -5.15 -54.00
CA LEU A 272 -2.35 -5.52 -54.82
C LEU A 272 -2.65 -4.45 -55.87
N GLN A 273 -2.68 -3.18 -55.50
CA GLN A 273 -2.96 -2.07 -56.43
C GLN A 273 -1.92 -2.00 -57.56
N ASN A 274 -0.64 -2.21 -57.26
CA ASN A 274 0.43 -2.25 -58.26
C ASN A 274 0.35 -3.49 -59.15
N TRP A 275 0.07 -4.67 -58.57
CA TRP A 275 -0.08 -5.92 -59.32
C TRP A 275 -1.24 -5.85 -60.33
N PHE A 276 -2.37 -5.25 -59.95
CA PHE A 276 -3.49 -5.01 -60.88
C PHE A 276 -3.17 -3.96 -61.95
N SER A 277 -2.42 -2.91 -61.62
CA SER A 277 -1.95 -1.92 -62.60
C SER A 277 -1.04 -2.53 -63.67
N GLU A 278 -0.16 -3.47 -63.30
CA GLU A 278 0.71 -4.16 -64.27
C GLU A 278 -0.06 -5.15 -65.15
N ASN A 279 -1.02 -5.89 -64.57
CA ASN A 279 -1.79 -6.88 -65.32
C ASN A 279 -2.83 -6.25 -66.26
N SER A 280 -3.40 -5.09 -65.90
CA SER A 280 -4.25 -4.30 -66.81
C SER A 280 -3.48 -3.71 -68.00
N LYS A 281 -2.20 -3.36 -67.81
CA LYS A 281 -1.34 -2.90 -68.93
C LYS A 281 -0.92 -4.05 -69.87
N LYS A 282 -0.74 -5.26 -69.35
CA LYS A 282 -0.45 -6.46 -70.17
C LYS A 282 -1.64 -6.89 -71.05
N SER A 283 -2.88 -6.70 -70.60
CA SER A 283 -4.07 -7.03 -71.41
C SER A 283 -4.35 -6.05 -72.56
N ILE A 284 -3.81 -4.83 -72.52
CA ILE A 284 -3.99 -3.83 -73.59
C ILE A 284 -3.04 -4.07 -74.78
N LYS A 285 -1.90 -4.74 -74.57
CA LYS A 285 -0.87 -4.98 -75.61
C LYS A 285 -1.17 -6.14 -76.56
N TYR A 286 -2.14 -7.01 -76.26
CA TYR A 286 -2.50 -8.17 -77.08
C TYR A 286 -3.99 -8.18 -77.43
N LYS A 287 -4.46 -7.17 -78.17
CA LYS A 287 -5.75 -7.24 -78.85
C LYS A 287 -5.61 -8.10 -80.10
N HIS A 288 -5.82 -9.41 -79.99
CA HIS A 288 -6.45 -10.29 -81.02
C HIS A 288 -6.47 -11.76 -80.56
N LYS A 289 -7.49 -12.16 -79.76
CA LYS A 289 -8.23 -13.45 -79.86
C LYS A 289 -9.32 -13.54 -78.77
N PRO A 290 -10.41 -14.30 -79.00
CA PRO A 290 -11.62 -14.22 -78.19
C PRO A 290 -11.57 -15.09 -76.92
N LYS A 291 -12.25 -14.57 -75.90
CA LYS A 291 -12.72 -15.16 -74.62
C LYS A 291 -11.71 -15.93 -73.76
N ASN A 292 -11.49 -15.38 -72.56
CA ASN A 292 -11.39 -16.20 -71.35
C ASN A 292 -12.46 -15.68 -70.37
N GLU A 293 -13.66 -16.27 -70.40
CA GLU A 293 -14.79 -15.91 -69.51
C GLU A 293 -14.41 -16.06 -68.03
N SER A 294 -13.44 -16.93 -67.71
CA SER A 294 -12.88 -17.09 -66.36
C SER A 294 -12.10 -15.85 -65.85
N TYR A 295 -11.43 -15.10 -66.73
CA TYR A 295 -10.68 -13.90 -66.34
C TYR A 295 -11.61 -12.73 -66.04
N ASN A 296 -12.65 -12.53 -66.86
CA ASN A 296 -13.68 -11.52 -66.58
C ASN A 296 -14.52 -11.89 -65.35
N TYR A 297 -14.75 -13.18 -65.10
CA TYR A 297 -15.40 -13.65 -63.87
C TYR A 297 -14.54 -13.40 -62.63
N LEU A 298 -13.23 -13.64 -62.71
CA LEU A 298 -12.30 -13.32 -61.63
C LEU A 298 -12.20 -11.80 -61.39
N VAL A 299 -12.18 -10.98 -62.44
CA VAL A 299 -12.15 -9.51 -62.31
C VAL A 299 -13.45 -8.96 -61.69
N THR A 300 -14.61 -9.50 -62.07
CA THR A 300 -15.90 -9.10 -61.49
C THR A 300 -16.03 -9.57 -60.04
N TYR A 301 -15.71 -10.84 -59.75
CA TYR A 301 -15.67 -11.38 -58.39
C TYR A 301 -14.68 -10.62 -57.50
N PHE A 302 -13.53 -10.19 -58.04
CA PHE A 302 -12.54 -9.41 -57.30
C PHE A 302 -12.96 -7.96 -57.10
N ASN A 303 -13.68 -7.35 -58.04
CA ASN A 303 -14.28 -6.02 -57.85
C ASN A 303 -15.41 -6.05 -56.83
N ASP A 304 -16.21 -7.12 -56.80
CA ASP A 304 -17.25 -7.33 -55.79
C ASP A 304 -16.64 -7.63 -54.41
N PHE A 305 -15.53 -8.38 -54.37
CA PHE A 305 -14.74 -8.57 -53.16
C PHE A 305 -14.08 -7.27 -52.69
N LEU A 306 -13.55 -6.44 -53.60
CA LEU A 306 -13.00 -5.13 -53.26
C LEU A 306 -14.10 -4.21 -52.73
N SER A 307 -15.27 -4.17 -53.36
CA SER A 307 -16.39 -3.33 -52.89
C SER A 307 -16.87 -3.79 -51.50
N SER A 308 -16.93 -5.11 -51.29
CA SER A 308 -17.24 -5.71 -49.99
C SER A 308 -16.15 -5.42 -48.97
N PHE A 309 -14.87 -5.46 -49.35
CA PHE A 309 -13.75 -5.14 -48.48
C PHE A 309 -13.69 -3.65 -48.12
N TRP A 310 -13.92 -2.76 -49.07
CA TRP A 310 -14.08 -1.32 -48.83
C TRP A 310 -15.29 -1.07 -47.94
N SER A 311 -16.39 -1.80 -48.10
CA SER A 311 -17.54 -1.69 -47.21
C SER A 311 -17.20 -2.13 -45.78
N ILE A 312 -16.47 -3.23 -45.61
CA ILE A 312 -16.04 -3.73 -44.29
C ILE A 312 -15.00 -2.77 -43.67
N LEU A 313 -14.05 -2.27 -44.46
CA LEU A 313 -13.05 -1.30 -44.01
C LEU A 313 -13.72 0.01 -43.60
N VAL A 314 -14.65 0.53 -44.40
CA VAL A 314 -15.44 1.72 -44.07
C VAL A 314 -16.29 1.45 -42.83
N MET A 315 -16.93 0.30 -42.71
CA MET A 315 -17.70 -0.08 -41.51
C MET A 315 -16.82 -0.18 -40.26
N THR A 316 -15.62 -0.75 -40.35
CA THR A 316 -14.67 -0.81 -39.21
C THR A 316 -14.14 0.56 -38.83
N ILE A 317 -13.85 1.44 -39.79
CA ILE A 317 -13.47 2.83 -39.54
C ILE A 317 -14.64 3.60 -38.92
N ILE A 318 -15.87 3.41 -39.42
CA ILE A 318 -17.08 4.00 -38.84
C ILE A 318 -17.30 3.49 -37.41
N LEU A 319 -17.16 2.20 -37.14
CA LEU A 319 -17.29 1.64 -35.79
C LEU A 319 -16.21 2.19 -34.85
N TYR A 320 -14.97 2.35 -35.32
CA TYR A 320 -13.89 2.97 -34.56
C TYR A 320 -14.16 4.46 -34.29
N LEU A 321 -14.67 5.20 -35.29
CA LEU A 321 -15.08 6.59 -35.14
C LEU A 321 -16.28 6.72 -34.19
N ILE A 322 -17.25 5.80 -34.24
CA ILE A 322 -18.37 5.73 -33.31
C ILE A 322 -17.86 5.44 -31.90
N GLU A 323 -16.93 4.51 -31.71
CA GLU A 323 -16.35 4.23 -30.39
C GLU A 323 -15.56 5.43 -29.85
N TYR A 324 -14.79 6.10 -30.71
CA TYR A 324 -14.09 7.35 -30.38
C TYR A 324 -15.07 8.46 -30.01
N LEU A 325 -16.15 8.64 -30.80
CA LEU A 325 -17.20 9.61 -30.54
C LEU A 325 -17.95 9.27 -29.25
N ILE A 326 -18.26 8.01 -28.96
CA ILE A 326 -18.87 7.59 -27.69
C ILE A 326 -17.95 7.93 -26.52
N LYS A 327 -16.63 7.68 -26.63
CA LYS A 327 -15.66 8.08 -25.60
C LYS A 327 -15.59 9.60 -25.45
N PHE A 328 -15.61 10.33 -26.55
CA PHE A 328 -15.64 11.79 -26.57
C PHE A 328 -16.93 12.34 -25.95
N PHE A 329 -18.10 11.83 -26.31
CA PHE A 329 -19.40 12.20 -25.76
C PHE A 329 -19.53 11.82 -24.29
N LYS A 330 -19.02 10.66 -23.85
CA LYS A 330 -18.95 10.33 -22.41
C LYS A 330 -18.11 11.36 -21.65
N LYS A 331 -16.98 11.77 -22.21
CA LYS A 331 -16.12 12.80 -21.63
C LYS A 331 -16.79 14.18 -21.66
N PHE A 332 -17.52 14.51 -22.72
CA PHE A 332 -18.29 15.75 -22.86
C PHE A 332 -19.50 15.81 -21.90
N ILE A 333 -20.25 14.71 -21.75
CA ILE A 333 -21.35 14.56 -20.77
C ILE A 333 -20.79 14.70 -19.35
N TYR A 334 -19.64 14.08 -19.07
CA TYR A 334 -18.97 14.23 -17.79
C TYR A 334 -18.58 15.70 -17.51
N TYR A 335 -18.01 16.41 -18.48
CA TYR A 335 -17.67 17.82 -18.30
C TYR A 335 -18.88 18.75 -18.22
N THR A 336 -19.93 18.50 -19.00
CA THR A 336 -21.18 19.28 -18.91
C THR A 336 -21.88 19.05 -17.57
N TYR A 337 -21.87 17.83 -17.04
CA TYR A 337 -22.35 17.54 -15.69
C TYR A 337 -21.55 18.30 -14.63
N ILE A 338 -20.21 18.34 -14.75
CA ILE A 338 -19.35 19.14 -13.88
C ILE A 338 -19.71 20.63 -13.97
N ILE A 339 -19.84 21.18 -15.17
CA ILE A 339 -20.19 22.59 -15.38
C ILE A 339 -21.57 22.91 -14.77
N LEU A 340 -22.57 22.06 -15.00
CA LEU A 340 -23.92 22.24 -14.45
C LEU A 340 -23.92 22.19 -12.92
N TYR A 341 -23.15 21.26 -12.34
CA TYR A 341 -22.95 21.16 -10.89
C TYR A 341 -22.36 22.45 -10.31
N TYR A 342 -21.35 23.04 -10.97
CA TYR A 342 -20.78 24.33 -10.54
C TYR A 342 -21.73 25.51 -10.72
N ILE A 343 -22.54 25.54 -11.79
CA ILE A 343 -23.59 26.57 -11.96
C ILE A 343 -24.62 26.48 -10.83
N ILE A 344 -25.06 25.28 -10.46
CA ILE A 344 -25.99 25.08 -9.33
C ILE A 344 -25.37 25.59 -8.03
N ILE A 345 -24.11 25.26 -7.75
CA ILE A 345 -23.39 25.78 -6.58
C ILE A 345 -23.33 27.31 -6.58
N LEU A 346 -23.02 27.92 -7.73
CA LEU A 346 -22.95 29.37 -7.88
C LEU A 346 -24.33 30.03 -7.63
N ILE A 347 -25.41 29.44 -8.14
CA ILE A 347 -26.78 29.90 -7.91
C ILE A 347 -27.14 29.82 -6.42
N ILE A 348 -26.82 28.71 -5.76
CA ILE A 348 -27.05 28.53 -4.32
C ILE A 348 -26.26 29.57 -3.51
N ALA A 349 -25.00 29.82 -3.88
CA ALA A 349 -24.16 30.83 -3.24
C ALA A 349 -24.72 32.25 -3.42
N LEU A 350 -25.16 32.61 -4.62
CA LEU A 350 -25.81 33.90 -4.91
C LEU A 350 -27.12 34.06 -4.14
N PHE A 351 -27.94 33.01 -4.08
CA PHE A 351 -29.20 33.04 -3.31
C PHE A 351 -28.94 33.23 -1.82
N LYS A 352 -27.92 32.55 -1.28
CA LYS A 352 -27.48 32.72 0.12
C LYS A 352 -26.99 34.15 0.37
N PHE A 353 -26.18 34.71 -0.53
CA PHE A 353 -25.67 36.08 -0.46
C PHE A 353 -26.81 37.12 -0.44
N ILE A 354 -27.80 36.95 -1.32
CA ILE A 354 -28.99 37.82 -1.39
C ILE A 354 -29.79 37.74 -0.08
N ILE A 355 -30.03 36.55 0.47
CA ILE A 355 -30.74 36.40 1.76
C ILE A 355 -30.00 37.08 2.91
N THR A 356 -28.67 36.98 2.97
CA THR A 356 -27.87 37.65 4.02
C THR A 356 -27.87 39.16 3.91
N ASN A 357 -28.05 39.74 2.72
CA ASN A 357 -28.05 41.20 2.51
C ASN A 357 -29.47 41.81 2.47
N LEU A 358 -30.52 40.99 2.48
CA LEU A 358 -31.92 41.41 2.62
C LEU A 358 -32.43 41.33 4.06
N ARG A 359 -31.65 40.77 4.98
CA ARG A 359 -31.80 40.90 6.44
C ARG A 359 -30.96 42.05 6.94
#